data_AF-A0A3C0HIR7-F1
#
_entry.id   AF-A0A3C0HIR7-F1
#
_cell.length_a   1.000
_cell.length_b   1.000
_cell.length_c   1.000
_cell.angle_alpha   90.00
_cell.angle_beta   90.00
_cell.angle_gamma   90.00
#
_symmetry.space_group_name_H-M   'P 1'
#
loop_
_entity.id
_entity.type
_entity.pdbx_description
1 polymer ?
#
loop_
_entity_poly.entity_id
_entity_poly.type
_entity_poly.pdbx_seq_one_letter_code
_entity_poly.pdbx_strand_id
1 'polypeptide(L)'
;MAAAGEMRKGAAAVKPVLQLRVELQRVAPLIWRRLQMPGDCTFWDLHVAIQSAFAWNDTHLHEFRPVGQRDGHPRLGMPLDDFDENPPLPCWEHRVA
;
A
#
# COMPACT_ATOMS: atom_id res chain seq x y z
N MET A 1 29.32 -23.42 -39.14
CA MET A 1 28.87 -23.95 -37.83
C MET A 1 29.31 -22.95 -36.76
N ALA A 2 28.42 -22.05 -36.35
CA ALA A 2 28.65 -21.16 -35.21
C ALA A 2 27.37 -21.20 -34.38
N ALA A 3 27.47 -21.74 -33.17
CA ALA A 3 26.35 -21.89 -32.25
C ALA A 3 25.96 -20.50 -31.70
N ALA A 4 24.73 -20.08 -31.97
CA ALA A 4 24.13 -18.93 -31.32
C ALA A 4 23.84 -19.30 -29.86
N GLY A 5 24.56 -18.67 -28.94
CA GLY A 5 24.35 -18.83 -27.50
C GLY A 5 22.94 -18.37 -27.11
N GLU A 6 22.20 -19.26 -26.47
CA GLU A 6 20.91 -18.97 -25.87
C GLU A 6 21.06 -17.85 -24.83
N MET A 7 20.33 -16.76 -25.03
CA MET A 7 20.17 -15.71 -24.03
C MET A 7 19.45 -16.29 -22.83
N ARG A 8 20.18 -16.51 -21.73
CA ARG A 8 19.57 -16.80 -20.43
C ARG A 8 18.71 -15.60 -20.03
N LYS A 9 17.38 -15.74 -20.08
CA LYS A 9 16.45 -14.81 -19.41
C LYS A 9 16.93 -14.67 -17.96
N GLY A 10 17.34 -13.47 -17.56
CA GLY A 10 17.69 -13.19 -16.18
C GLY A 10 16.54 -13.60 -15.27
N ALA A 11 16.82 -14.42 -14.26
CA ALA A 11 15.82 -14.79 -13.28
C ALA A 11 15.26 -13.51 -12.65
N ALA A 12 13.95 -13.29 -12.78
CA ALA A 12 13.29 -12.16 -12.14
C ALA A 12 13.56 -12.23 -10.62
N ALA A 13 14.08 -11.15 -10.04
CA ALA A 13 14.34 -11.10 -8.61
C ALA A 13 13.04 -11.38 -7.85
N VAL A 14 13.08 -12.35 -6.92
CA VAL A 14 11.93 -12.71 -6.09
C VAL A 14 11.65 -11.53 -5.17
N LYS A 15 10.48 -10.90 -5.34
CA LYS A 15 10.04 -9.84 -4.43
C LYS A 15 9.61 -10.48 -3.11
N PRO A 16 10.00 -9.93 -1.95
CA PRO A 16 9.57 -10.49 -0.67
C PRO A 16 8.05 -10.40 -0.54
N VAL A 17 7.44 -11.21 0.33
CA VAL A 17 6.02 -11.10 0.65
C VAL A 17 5.88 -10.35 1.97
N LEU A 18 5.13 -9.25 1.96
CA LEU A 18 4.77 -8.52 3.17
C LEU A 18 3.59 -9.21 3.83
N GLN A 19 3.69 -9.44 5.13
CA GLN A 19 2.58 -9.93 5.94
C GLN A 19 2.11 -8.82 6.87
N LEU A 20 0.96 -8.25 6.55
CA LEU A 20 0.39 -7.09 7.24
C LEU A 20 -0.77 -7.54 8.14
N ARG A 21 -0.86 -6.96 9.35
CA ARG A 21 -1.99 -7.12 10.26
C ARG A 21 -2.76 -5.81 10.28
N VAL A 22 -4.05 -5.87 9.95
CA VAL A 22 -4.94 -4.70 9.90
C VAL A 22 -6.03 -4.86 10.95
N GLU A 23 -6.24 -3.85 11.79
CA GLU A 23 -7.16 -3.88 12.92
C GLU A 23 -8.09 -2.67 12.90
N LEU A 24 -9.37 -2.89 13.18
CA LEU A 24 -10.30 -1.79 13.42
C LEU A 24 -10.17 -1.33 14.87
N GLN A 25 -9.68 -0.11 15.05
CA GLN A 25 -9.57 0.49 16.37
C GLN A 25 -10.94 0.86 16.94
N ARG A 26 -11.07 0.83 18.27
CA ARG A 26 -12.28 1.24 19.02
C ARG A 26 -13.53 0.41 18.72
N VAL A 27 -13.37 -0.84 18.30
CA VAL A 27 -14.48 -1.79 18.05
C VAL A 27 -14.33 -3.01 18.97
N ALA A 28 -15.45 -3.49 19.50
CA ALA A 28 -15.54 -4.73 20.27
C ALA A 28 -16.67 -5.62 19.71
N PRO A 29 -16.43 -6.93 19.45
CA PRO A 29 -15.13 -7.63 19.57
C PRO A 29 -14.08 -7.13 18.57
N LEU A 30 -12.79 -7.41 18.82
CA LEU A 30 -11.69 -6.99 17.94
C LEU A 30 -11.89 -7.55 16.53
N ILE A 31 -12.05 -6.68 15.54
CA ILE A 31 -12.12 -7.05 14.13
C ILE A 31 -10.77 -6.80 13.48
N TRP A 32 -10.17 -7.84 12.92
CA TRP A 32 -8.85 -7.76 12.27
C TRP A 32 -8.73 -8.69 11.07
N ARG A 33 -7.73 -8.44 10.22
CA ARG A 33 -7.38 -9.23 9.03
C ARG A 33 -5.86 -9.38 8.90
N ARG A 34 -5.41 -10.48 8.28
CA ARG A 34 -4.02 -10.69 7.85
C ARG A 34 -3.96 -10.63 6.33
N LEU A 35 -3.12 -9.76 5.79
CA LEU A 35 -2.92 -9.58 4.36
C LEU A 35 -1.53 -10.07 3.97
N GLN A 36 -1.43 -10.80 2.86
CA GLN A 36 -0.16 -11.14 2.21
C GLN A 36 -0.08 -10.38 0.90
N MET A 37 0.93 -9.53 0.75
CA MET A 37 1.07 -8.63 -0.39
C MET A 37 2.48 -8.71 -0.98
N PRO A 38 2.65 -8.43 -2.29
CA PRO A 38 3.98 -8.25 -2.87
C PRO A 38 4.80 -7.19 -2.14
N GLY A 39 6.11 -7.40 -2.05
CA GLY A 39 7.06 -6.52 -1.36
C GLY A 39 7.20 -5.12 -1.95
N ASP A 40 6.71 -4.93 -3.16
CA ASP A 40 6.71 -3.67 -3.87
C ASP A 40 5.32 -3.05 -3.98
N CYS A 41 4.34 -3.52 -3.19
CA CYS A 41 3.00 -2.95 -3.21
C CYS A 41 3.01 -1.48 -2.79
N THR A 42 2.16 -0.72 -3.44
CA THR A 42 1.93 0.70 -3.16
C THR A 42 0.94 0.87 -2.02
N PHE A 43 0.84 2.08 -1.47
CA PHE A 43 -0.23 2.41 -0.54
C PHE A 43 -1.62 2.36 -1.18
N TRP A 44 -1.73 2.58 -2.50
CA TRP A 44 -2.96 2.34 -3.24
C TRP A 44 -3.34 0.84 -3.24
N ASP A 45 -2.37 -0.05 -3.51
CA ASP A 45 -2.62 -1.50 -3.45
C ASP A 45 -3.06 -1.93 -2.04
N LEU A 46 -2.45 -1.34 -1.01
CA LEU A 46 -2.85 -1.58 0.38
C LEU A 46 -4.28 -1.10 0.66
N HIS A 47 -4.65 0.09 0.19
CA HIS A 47 -6.01 0.61 0.30
C HIS A 47 -7.02 -0.36 -0.34
N VAL A 48 -6.80 -0.78 -1.58
CA VAL A 48 -7.69 -1.73 -2.28
C VAL A 48 -7.79 -3.08 -1.54
N ALA A 49 -6.67 -3.57 -1.00
CA ALA A 49 -6.65 -4.80 -0.21
C ALA A 49 -7.45 -4.67 1.10
N ILE A 50 -7.35 -3.53 1.78
CA ILE A 50 -8.15 -3.23 2.99
C ILE A 50 -9.64 -3.14 2.64
N GLN A 51 -10.01 -2.38 1.61
CA GLN A 51 -11.40 -2.26 1.14
C GLN A 51 -12.01 -3.64 0.91
N SER A 52 -11.29 -4.51 0.18
CA SER A 52 -11.71 -5.87 -0.10
C SER A 52 -11.82 -6.74 1.16
N ALA A 53 -10.84 -6.69 2.05
CA ALA A 53 -10.77 -7.54 3.26
C ALA A 53 -11.86 -7.22 4.30
N PHE A 54 -12.36 -5.99 4.29
CA PHE A 54 -13.44 -5.52 5.17
C PHE A 54 -14.79 -5.35 4.45
N ALA A 55 -14.87 -5.71 3.16
CA ALA A 55 -16.07 -5.56 2.32
C ALA A 55 -16.61 -4.11 2.31
N TRP A 56 -15.68 -3.14 2.22
CA TRP A 56 -15.99 -1.73 2.03
C TRP A 56 -16.02 -1.38 0.54
N ASN A 57 -16.67 -0.25 0.23
CA ASN A 57 -17.03 0.14 -1.15
C ASN A 57 -16.26 1.37 -1.66
N ASP A 58 -15.17 1.76 -1.01
CA ASP A 58 -14.35 2.93 -1.36
C ASP A 58 -15.14 4.25 -1.55
N THR A 59 -16.13 4.48 -0.68
CA THR A 59 -17.06 5.61 -0.82
C THR A 59 -16.60 6.88 -0.09
N HIS A 60 -15.50 6.83 0.65
CA HIS A 60 -14.98 7.93 1.45
C HIS A 60 -13.48 8.09 1.20
N LEU A 61 -12.99 9.33 1.29
CA LEU A 61 -11.57 9.62 1.24
C LEU A 61 -10.80 8.90 2.34
N HIS A 62 -9.56 8.56 2.03
CA HIS A 62 -8.65 7.85 2.93
C HIS A 62 -7.25 8.48 2.87
N GLU A 63 -6.48 8.22 3.92
CA GLU A 63 -5.06 8.55 3.98
C GLU A 63 -4.34 7.60 4.94
N PHE A 64 -3.03 7.45 4.75
CA PHE A 64 -2.13 6.72 5.63
C PHE A 64 -1.17 7.68 6.34
N ARG A 65 -0.93 7.42 7.62
CA ARG A 65 0.03 8.16 8.46
C ARG A 65 0.84 7.19 9.33
N PRO A 66 2.14 7.43 9.55
CA PRO A 66 2.92 6.72 10.55
C PRO A 66 2.34 6.91 11.96
N VAL A 67 2.34 5.85 12.76
CA VAL A 67 1.85 5.90 14.15
C VAL A 67 2.75 6.81 14.98
N GLY A 68 2.15 7.69 15.79
CA GLY A 68 2.88 8.54 16.75
C GLY A 68 3.42 9.85 16.18
N GLN A 69 3.23 10.10 14.88
CA GLN A 69 3.74 11.29 14.20
C GLN A 69 2.59 12.08 13.58
N ARG A 70 2.21 13.19 14.22
CA ARG A 70 1.11 14.05 13.77
C ARG A 70 1.58 15.26 12.95
N ASP A 71 2.82 15.71 13.15
CA ASP A 71 3.35 16.95 12.58
C ASP A 71 4.56 16.69 11.68
N GLY A 72 4.55 17.23 10.45
CA GLY A 72 5.70 17.22 9.53
C GLY A 72 5.95 15.95 8.73
N HIS A 73 5.13 14.89 8.90
CA HIS A 73 5.30 13.63 8.17
C HIS A 73 4.36 13.52 6.96
N PRO A 74 4.80 12.85 5.89
CA PRO A 74 4.02 12.71 4.68
C PRO A 74 2.73 11.95 4.94
N ARG A 75 1.61 12.55 4.56
CA ARG A 75 0.31 11.88 4.47
C ARG A 75 0.23 11.23 3.11
N LEU A 76 -0.23 9.99 3.00
CA LEU A 76 -0.30 9.27 1.73
C LEU A 76 -1.76 9.00 1.39
N GLY A 77 -2.25 9.49 0.26
CA GLY A 77 -3.67 9.41 -0.10
C GLY A 77 -3.92 9.92 -1.51
N MET A 78 -5.11 10.50 -1.73
CA MET A 78 -5.41 11.20 -2.98
C MET A 78 -5.18 12.72 -2.80
N PRO A 79 -4.37 13.39 -3.63
CA PRO A 79 -4.16 14.84 -3.60
C PRO A 79 -5.34 15.57 -4.28
N LEU A 80 -6.54 15.39 -3.73
CA LEU A 80 -7.79 15.95 -4.25
C LEU A 80 -8.07 17.33 -3.64
N ASP A 81 -7.13 18.28 -3.67
CA ASP A 81 -7.50 19.70 -3.58
C ASP A 81 -6.37 20.69 -3.82
N ASP A 82 -6.73 21.85 -4.37
CA ASP A 82 -5.89 23.05 -4.41
C ASP A 82 -6.02 23.86 -3.09
N PHE A 83 -6.99 23.52 -2.24
CA PHE A 83 -7.28 24.21 -0.96
C PHE A 83 -6.56 23.62 0.26
N ASP A 84 -5.86 22.50 0.12
CA ASP A 84 -5.03 21.94 1.20
C ASP A 84 -3.62 22.54 1.09
N GLU A 85 -3.19 23.29 2.11
CA GLU A 85 -1.84 23.88 2.14
C GLU A 85 -0.74 22.80 2.14
N ASN A 86 -1.07 21.55 2.51
CA ASN A 86 -0.16 20.43 2.53
C ASN A 86 -0.87 19.15 2.06
N PRO A 87 -1.20 19.02 0.76
CA PRO A 87 -1.96 17.89 0.24
C PRO A 87 -1.21 16.57 0.48
N PRO A 88 -1.93 15.45 0.70
CA PRO A 88 -1.27 14.16 0.85
C PRO A 88 -0.51 13.81 -0.44
N LEU A 89 0.64 13.16 -0.28
CA LEU A 89 1.35 12.59 -1.41
C LEU A 89 0.53 11.46 -2.06
N PRO A 90 0.63 11.28 -3.37
CA PRO A 90 -0.12 10.25 -4.10
C PRO A 90 0.24 8.84 -3.60
N CYS A 91 -0.75 8.14 -3.05
CA CYS A 91 -0.57 6.79 -2.50
C CYS A 91 -0.20 5.73 -3.57
N TRP A 92 -0.45 5.99 -4.85
CA TRP A 92 -0.06 5.12 -5.97
C TRP A 92 1.42 5.24 -6.37
N GLU A 93 2.15 6.25 -5.85
CA GLU A 93 3.59 6.43 -6.15
C GLU A 93 4.48 5.93 -5.01
N HIS A 94 3.91 5.67 -3.83
CA HIS A 94 4.65 5.34 -2.62
C HIS A 94 4.45 3.87 -2.26
N ARG A 95 5.56 3.18 -1.94
CA ARG A 95 5.56 1.77 -1.53
C ARG A 95 5.42 1.62 -0.03
N VAL A 96 4.82 0.50 0.40
CA VAL A 96 4.65 0.16 1.81
C VAL A 96 5.99 -0.20 2.49
N ALA A 97 6.94 -0.78 1.74
CA ALA A 97 8.26 -1.20 2.21
C ALA A 97 9.40 -0.73 1.29
#